data_AF-A0A6I4IJA1-F1
#
_entry.id   AF-A0A6I4IJA1-F1
#
_cell.length_a   1.000
_cell.length_b   1.000
_cell.length_c   1.000
_cell.angle_alpha   90.00
_cell.angle_beta   90.00
_cell.angle_gamma   90.00
#
_symmetry.space_group_name_H-M   'P 1'
#
loop_
_entity.id
_entity.type
_entity.pdbx_description
1 polymer ?
#
loop_
_entity_poly.entity_id
_entity_poly.type
_entity_poly.pdbx_seq_one_letter_code
_entity_poly.pdbx_strand_id
1 'polypeptide(L)'
;MYLTIDIQEMAQPVVNDTKRVPLVLKFLYFLKGRLVTKYNKHLTTFNLALEGAINRVDDISVEKSKKLLDETKKIILSIENAESDLSKSNYLDSEEVKENIKYSLKCLYTFESKLHKQAYKSSPTIKVDKDLKEGIARMNKTNIHNLLSC
;
A
#
# COMPACT_ATOMS: atom_id res chain seq x y z
N MET A 1 -19.80 15.14 4.42
CA MET A 1 -20.98 14.36 3.99
C MET A 1 -20.57 13.61 2.73
N TYR A 2 -19.97 12.43 2.90
CA TYR A 2 -19.47 11.62 1.79
C TYR A 2 -20.54 10.59 1.45
N LEU A 3 -21.02 10.61 0.20
CA LEU A 3 -21.91 9.59 -0.35
C LEU A 3 -21.11 8.29 -0.48
N THR A 4 -21.13 7.46 0.57
CA THR A 4 -20.87 6.03 0.47
C THR A 4 -21.98 5.43 -0.38
N ILE A 5 -21.80 5.42 -1.70
CA ILE A 5 -22.76 4.84 -2.64
C ILE A 5 -22.63 3.33 -2.56
N ASP A 6 -23.39 2.70 -1.67
CA ASP A 6 -23.66 1.29 -1.79
C ASP A 6 -24.64 1.09 -2.96
N ILE A 7 -24.10 0.61 -4.08
CA ILE A 7 -24.86 0.35 -5.30
C ILE A 7 -25.99 -0.65 -5.02
N GLN A 8 -25.83 -1.55 -4.03
CA GLN A 8 -26.90 -2.47 -3.63
C GLN A 8 -28.04 -1.73 -2.91
N GLU A 9 -27.71 -0.82 -1.99
CA GLU A 9 -28.72 -0.03 -1.26
C GLU A 9 -29.47 0.95 -2.18
N MET A 10 -28.79 1.55 -3.17
CA MET A 10 -29.44 2.44 -4.14
C MET A 10 -30.27 1.68 -5.19
N ALA A 11 -29.85 0.47 -5.57
CA ALA A 11 -30.54 -0.30 -6.60
C ALA A 11 -31.75 -1.10 -6.04
N GLN A 12 -31.71 -1.56 -4.79
CA GLN A 12 -32.78 -2.35 -4.18
C GLN A 12 -34.19 -1.71 -4.26
N PRO A 13 -34.40 -0.43 -3.92
CA PRO A 13 -35.74 0.17 -4.00
C PRO A 13 -36.23 0.29 -5.45
N VAL A 14 -35.34 0.57 -6.40
CA VAL A 14 -35.68 0.67 -7.83
C VAL A 14 -36.02 -0.70 -8.44
N VAL A 15 -35.37 -1.77 -7.96
CA VAL A 15 -35.58 -3.16 -8.43
C VAL A 15 -36.95 -3.70 -8.00
N ASN A 16 -37.40 -3.38 -6.78
CA ASN A 16 -38.69 -3.85 -6.26
C ASN A 16 -39.88 -3.25 -7.04
N ASP A 17 -39.77 -2.01 -7.51
CA ASP A 17 -40.89 -1.31 -8.16
C ASP A 17 -41.06 -1.62 -9.66
N THR A 18 -40.03 -2.07 -10.38
CA THR A 18 -40.10 -2.13 -11.87
C THR A 18 -40.00 -3.50 -12.53
N LYS A 19 -39.71 -4.60 -11.82
CA LYS A 19 -39.58 -5.99 -12.35
C LYS A 19 -38.69 -6.19 -13.62
N ARG A 20 -38.06 -5.14 -14.17
CA ARG A 20 -37.30 -5.09 -15.44
C ARG A 20 -35.80 -4.78 -15.28
N VAL A 21 -35.29 -4.74 -14.04
CA VAL A 21 -33.92 -4.33 -13.73
C VAL A 21 -32.82 -5.42 -13.82
N PRO A 22 -33.04 -6.72 -14.12
CA PRO A 22 -31.95 -7.70 -14.06
C PRO A 22 -30.87 -7.49 -15.14
N LEU A 23 -31.19 -6.86 -16.28
CA LEU A 23 -30.22 -6.56 -17.33
C LEU A 23 -29.30 -5.39 -16.99
N VAL A 24 -29.83 -4.31 -16.40
CA VAL A 24 -29.05 -3.14 -16.00
C VAL A 24 -28.11 -3.49 -14.85
N LEU A 25 -28.57 -4.25 -13.87
CA LEU A 25 -27.71 -4.78 -12.80
C LEU A 25 -26.61 -5.68 -13.34
N LYS A 26 -26.93 -6.64 -14.23
CA LYS A 26 -25.92 -7.49 -14.88
C LYS A 26 -24.88 -6.68 -15.65
N PHE A 27 -25.30 -5.63 -16.35
CA PHE A 27 -24.39 -4.74 -17.07
C PHE A 27 -23.49 -3.94 -16.11
N LEU A 28 -24.02 -3.43 -15.00
CA LEU A 28 -23.24 -2.75 -13.97
C LEU A 28 -22.23 -3.69 -13.30
N TYR A 29 -22.62 -4.92 -12.97
CA TYR A 29 -21.70 -5.95 -12.46
C TYR A 29 -20.61 -6.32 -13.48
N PHE A 30 -20.97 -6.42 -14.77
CA PHE A 30 -19.99 -6.66 -15.84
C PHE A 30 -18.99 -5.51 -15.99
N LEU A 31 -19.46 -4.25 -15.96
CA LEU A 31 -18.59 -3.08 -15.98
C LEU A 31 -17.67 -3.03 -14.75
N LYS A 32 -18.20 -3.30 -13.55
CA LYS A 32 -17.43 -3.41 -12.30
C LYS A 32 -16.34 -4.48 -12.44
N GLY A 33 -16.69 -5.68 -12.89
CA GLY A 33 -15.74 -6.77 -13.11
C GLY A 33 -14.63 -6.40 -14.08
N ARG A 34 -14.97 -5.77 -15.21
CA ARG A 34 -13.98 -5.33 -16.21
C ARG A 34 -13.00 -4.28 -15.64
N LEU A 35 -13.49 -3.38 -14.80
CA LEU A 35 -12.66 -2.37 -14.13
C LEU A 35 -11.74 -3.01 -13.10
N VAL A 36 -12.25 -3.92 -12.26
CA VAL A 36 -11.46 -4.69 -11.30
C VAL A 36 -10.33 -5.44 -12.01
N THR A 37 -10.63 -6.19 -13.07
CA THR A 37 -9.60 -6.94 -13.82
C THR A 37 -8.55 -6.01 -14.43
N LYS A 38 -8.96 -4.87 -15.00
CA LYS A 38 -8.03 -3.91 -15.59
C LYS A 38 -7.12 -3.29 -14.53
N TYR A 39 -7.70 -2.85 -13.42
CA TYR A 39 -6.95 -2.26 -12.31
C TYR A 39 -5.96 -3.25 -11.72
N ASN A 40 -6.41 -4.49 -11.50
CA ASN A 40 -5.59 -5.56 -10.99
C ASN A 40 -4.38 -5.85 -11.91
N LYS A 41 -4.60 -5.93 -13.23
CA LYS A 41 -3.52 -6.10 -14.21
C LYS A 41 -2.49 -4.97 -14.15
N HIS A 42 -2.93 -3.73 -13.97
CA HIS A 42 -2.02 -2.59 -13.83
C HIS A 42 -1.20 -2.67 -12.54
N LEU A 43 -1.82 -3.04 -11.41
CA LEU A 43 -1.10 -3.27 -10.16
C LEU A 43 -0.08 -4.40 -10.28
N THR A 44 -0.41 -5.52 -10.90
CA THR A 44 0.56 -6.61 -11.13
C THR A 44 1.73 -6.14 -11.97
N THR A 45 1.48 -5.38 -13.04
CA THR A 45 2.54 -4.83 -13.90
C THR A 45 3.44 -3.86 -13.12
N PHE A 46 2.83 -3.02 -12.29
CA PHE A 46 3.54 -2.10 -11.42
C PHE A 46 4.41 -2.84 -10.39
N ASN A 47 3.89 -3.91 -9.78
CA ASN A 47 4.63 -4.76 -8.84
C ASN A 47 5.87 -5.38 -9.48
N LEU A 48 5.73 -5.94 -10.68
CA LEU A 48 6.86 -6.49 -11.44
C LEU A 48 7.92 -5.42 -11.76
N ALA A 49 7.48 -4.21 -12.13
CA ALA A 49 8.40 -3.09 -12.37
C ALA A 49 9.12 -2.66 -11.09
N LEU A 50 8.42 -2.61 -9.96
CA LEU A 50 9.00 -2.30 -8.65
C LEU A 50 10.02 -3.35 -8.21
N GLU A 51 9.72 -4.64 -8.35
CA GLU A 51 10.67 -5.71 -8.07
C GLU A 51 11.94 -5.59 -8.92
N GLY A 52 11.77 -5.31 -10.21
CA GLY A 52 12.88 -5.01 -11.10
C GLY A 52 13.72 -3.82 -10.63
N ALA A 53 13.07 -2.75 -10.16
CA ALA A 53 13.73 -1.58 -9.61
C ALA A 53 14.47 -1.88 -8.30
N ILE A 54 13.88 -2.66 -7.39
CA ILE A 54 14.47 -3.11 -6.11
C ILE A 54 15.79 -3.85 -6.33
N ASN A 55 15.91 -4.60 -7.42
CA ASN A 55 17.12 -5.34 -7.76
C ASN A 55 18.25 -4.45 -8.31
N ARG A 56 17.95 -3.21 -8.72
CA ARG A 56 18.92 -2.27 -9.30
C ARG A 56 19.26 -1.09 -8.38
N VAL A 57 18.75 -1.06 -7.15
CA VAL A 57 18.99 0.05 -6.21
C VAL A 57 20.47 0.26 -5.91
N ASP A 58 21.24 -0.83 -5.86
CA ASP A 58 22.66 -0.78 -5.50
C ASP A 58 23.52 -0.06 -6.57
N ASP A 59 23.05 -0.04 -7.83
CA ASP A 59 23.70 0.63 -8.96
C ASP A 59 23.39 2.14 -9.02
N ILE A 60 22.49 2.63 -8.16
CA ILE A 60 22.06 4.03 -8.15
C ILE A 60 23.05 4.88 -7.34
N SER A 61 23.45 6.02 -7.90
CA SER A 61 24.28 7.01 -7.19
C SER A 61 23.61 7.52 -5.91
N VAL A 62 24.39 7.79 -4.86
CA VAL A 62 23.90 8.28 -3.55
C VAL A 62 22.97 9.50 -3.67
N GLU A 63 23.30 10.48 -4.52
CA GLU A 63 22.47 11.68 -4.70
C GLU A 63 21.09 11.35 -5.30
N LYS A 64 21.06 10.50 -6.33
CA LYS A 64 19.83 10.01 -6.95
C LYS A 64 19.02 9.16 -5.97
N SER A 65 19.66 8.34 -5.14
CA SER A 65 18.99 7.56 -4.10
C SER A 65 18.29 8.44 -3.07
N LYS A 66 18.87 9.59 -2.68
CA LYS A 66 18.21 10.55 -1.77
C LYS A 66 16.95 11.16 -2.38
N LYS A 67 17.00 11.56 -3.65
CA LYS A 67 15.82 12.09 -4.38
C LYS A 67 14.72 11.04 -4.48
N LEU A 68 15.08 9.84 -4.93
CA LEU A 68 14.14 8.71 -5.05
C LEU A 68 13.56 8.30 -3.69
N LEU A 69 14.33 8.39 -2.61
CA LEU A 69 13.85 8.08 -1.27
C LEU A 69 12.73 9.03 -0.83
N ASP A 70 12.90 10.33 -1.05
CA ASP A 70 11.87 11.33 -0.72
C ASP A 70 10.60 11.13 -1.55
N GLU A 71 10.75 10.87 -2.85
CA GLU A 71 9.62 10.56 -3.74
C GLU A 71 8.92 9.26 -3.33
N THR A 72 9.67 8.20 -3.01
CA THR A 72 9.12 6.90 -2.60
C THR A 72 8.26 7.04 -1.34
N LYS A 73 8.70 7.84 -0.35
CA LYS A 73 7.90 8.12 0.86
C LYS A 73 6.57 8.80 0.54
N LYS A 74 6.56 9.77 -0.37
CA LYS A 74 5.33 10.45 -0.82
C LYS A 74 4.40 9.49 -1.57
N ILE A 75 4.96 8.60 -2.37
CA ILE A 75 4.21 7.56 -3.10
C ILE A 75 3.56 6.58 -2.11
N ILE A 76 4.29 6.12 -1.09
CA ILE A 76 3.75 5.25 -0.04
C ILE A 76 2.54 5.91 0.63
N LEU A 77 2.68 7.15 1.10
CA LEU A 77 1.57 7.89 1.73
C LEU A 77 0.37 8.04 0.78
N SER A 78 0.62 8.28 -0.50
CA SER A 78 -0.44 8.41 -1.50
C SER A 78 -1.20 7.09 -1.70
N ILE A 79 -0.49 5.96 -1.71
CA ILE A 79 -1.09 4.63 -1.86
C ILE A 79 -1.83 4.21 -0.60
N GLU A 80 -1.32 4.51 0.59
CA GLU A 80 -2.02 4.25 1.86
C GLU A 80 -3.31 5.06 1.98
N ASN A 81 -3.28 6.34 1.57
CA ASN A 81 -4.49 7.15 1.50
C ASN A 81 -5.48 6.58 0.48
N ALA A 82 -5.00 6.16 -0.69
CA ALA A 82 -5.84 5.52 -1.69
C ALA A 82 -6.43 4.19 -1.19
N GLU A 83 -5.67 3.37 -0.48
CA GLU A 83 -6.16 2.13 0.16
C GLU A 83 -7.25 2.45 1.19
N SER A 84 -7.02 3.45 2.05
CA SER A 84 -8.00 3.91 3.02
C SER A 84 -9.30 4.37 2.35
N ASP A 85 -9.20 5.15 1.28
CA ASP A 85 -10.39 5.62 0.55
C ASP A 85 -11.08 4.51 -0.23
N LEU A 86 -10.32 3.57 -0.80
CA LEU A 86 -10.87 2.39 -1.45
C LEU A 86 -11.59 1.47 -0.46
N SER A 87 -11.06 1.30 0.75
CA SER A 87 -11.70 0.50 1.80
C SER A 87 -13.05 1.06 2.27
N LYS A 88 -13.27 2.37 2.10
CA LYS A 88 -14.56 3.02 2.37
C LYS A 88 -15.57 2.81 1.23
N SER A 89 -15.15 2.30 0.08
CA SER A 89 -15.97 2.18 -1.13
C SER A 89 -16.12 0.71 -1.57
N ASN A 90 -17.35 0.22 -1.73
CA ASN A 90 -17.61 -1.14 -2.23
C ASN A 90 -17.30 -1.33 -3.74
N TYR A 91 -16.76 -0.31 -4.41
CA TYR A 91 -16.62 -0.26 -5.87
C TYR A 91 -15.47 -1.13 -6.41
N LEU A 92 -14.37 -1.25 -5.68
CA LEU A 92 -13.24 -2.13 -5.99
C LEU A 92 -13.05 -3.23 -4.93
N ASP A 93 -14.13 -3.59 -4.24
CA ASP A 93 -14.13 -4.62 -3.19
C ASP A 93 -13.94 -6.01 -3.79
N SER A 94 -12.69 -6.33 -4.10
CA SER A 94 -12.20 -7.61 -4.57
C SER A 94 -10.97 -7.95 -3.74
N GLU A 95 -10.95 -9.14 -3.15
CA GLU A 95 -9.81 -9.61 -2.36
C GLU A 95 -8.51 -9.59 -3.17
N GLU A 96 -8.59 -9.92 -4.47
CA GLU A 96 -7.44 -9.89 -5.38
C GLU A 96 -6.82 -8.49 -5.51
N VAL A 97 -7.66 -7.44 -5.60
CA VAL A 97 -7.19 -6.04 -5.66
C VAL A 97 -6.59 -5.62 -4.32
N LYS A 98 -7.21 -6.00 -3.20
CA LYS A 98 -6.68 -5.70 -1.85
C LYS A 98 -5.32 -6.35 -1.63
N GLU A 99 -5.18 -7.62 -2.01
CA GLU A 99 -3.91 -8.35 -1.93
C GLU A 99 -2.84 -7.68 -2.79
N ASN A 100 -3.16 -7.28 -4.02
CA ASN A 100 -2.19 -6.61 -4.89
C ASN A 100 -1.80 -5.21 -4.39
N ILE A 101 -2.69 -4.47 -3.75
CA ILE A 101 -2.35 -3.20 -3.09
C ILE A 101 -1.39 -3.45 -1.92
N LYS A 102 -1.70 -4.41 -1.04
CA LYS A 102 -0.81 -4.81 0.07
C LYS A 102 0.57 -5.24 -0.42
N TYR A 103 0.60 -6.00 -1.51
CA TYR A 103 1.85 -6.41 -2.14
C TYR A 103 2.63 -5.22 -2.70
N SER A 104 1.95 -4.28 -3.37
CA SER A 104 2.56 -3.02 -3.86
C SER A 104 3.22 -2.24 -2.73
N LEU A 105 2.52 -2.08 -1.60
CA LEU A 105 3.05 -1.42 -0.40
C LEU A 105 4.27 -2.15 0.15
N LYS A 106 4.23 -3.47 0.24
CA LYS A 106 5.38 -4.29 0.66
C LYS A 106 6.60 -4.07 -0.23
N CYS A 107 6.40 -4.03 -1.56
CA CYS A 107 7.47 -3.73 -2.51
C CYS A 107 8.03 -2.32 -2.33
N LEU A 108 7.17 -1.32 -2.14
CA LEU A 108 7.58 0.06 -1.90
C LEU A 108 8.36 0.23 -0.60
N TYR A 109 7.92 -0.38 0.50
CA TYR A 109 8.68 -0.36 1.77
C TYR A 109 10.03 -1.07 1.65
N THR A 110 10.09 -2.16 0.88
CA THR A 110 11.37 -2.85 0.59
C THR A 110 12.30 -1.95 -0.23
N PHE A 111 11.74 -1.26 -1.23
CA PHE A 111 12.46 -0.31 -2.07
C PHE A 111 12.98 0.88 -1.25
N GLU A 112 12.13 1.46 -0.40
CA GLU A 112 12.47 2.55 0.53
C GLU A 112 13.63 2.13 1.45
N SER A 113 13.56 0.92 2.04
CA SER A 113 14.60 0.40 2.93
C SER A 113 15.95 0.28 2.22
N LYS A 114 15.97 -0.23 0.97
CA LYS A 114 17.21 -0.30 0.17
C LYS A 114 17.71 1.10 -0.20
N LEU A 115 16.82 2.00 -0.61
CA LEU A 115 17.18 3.38 -0.94
C LEU A 115 17.77 4.11 0.26
N HIS A 116 17.23 3.93 1.46
CA HIS A 116 17.80 4.45 2.71
C HIS A 116 19.24 3.98 2.89
N LYS A 117 19.49 2.68 2.81
CA LYS A 117 20.85 2.13 2.96
C LYS A 117 21.81 2.75 1.95
N GLN A 118 21.41 2.89 0.69
CA GLN A 118 22.25 3.47 -0.36
C GLN A 118 22.45 4.98 -0.16
N ALA A 119 21.41 5.72 0.20
CA ALA A 119 21.43 7.16 0.39
C ALA A 119 22.35 7.61 1.54
N TYR A 120 22.50 6.78 2.58
CA TYR A 120 23.32 7.07 3.76
C TYR A 120 24.58 6.20 3.87
N LYS A 121 24.92 5.44 2.82
CA LYS A 121 26.09 4.54 2.80
C LYS A 121 27.41 5.27 3.06
N SER A 122 27.52 6.52 2.62
CA SER A 122 28.70 7.38 2.80
C SER A 122 28.55 8.39 3.93
N SER A 123 27.45 8.32 4.71
CA SER A 123 27.26 9.23 5.84
C SER A 123 28.21 8.87 7.00
N PRO A 124 28.80 9.88 7.66
CA PRO A 124 29.70 9.63 8.79
C PRO A 124 28.96 8.90 9.90
N THR A 125 29.45 7.71 10.25
CA THR A 125 28.93 6.94 11.37
C THR A 125 29.42 7.54 12.68
N ILE A 126 28.52 8.23 13.38
CA ILE A 126 28.77 8.65 14.76
C ILE A 126 28.63 7.41 15.64
N LYS A 127 29.69 7.04 16.37
CA LYS A 127 29.60 5.96 17.36
C LYS A 127 28.66 6.42 18.47
N VAL A 128 27.53 5.73 18.60
CA VAL A 128 26.60 5.94 19.71
C VAL A 128 27.30 5.54 21.02
N ASP A 129 27.13 6.38 22.04
CA ASP A 129 27.64 6.11 23.38
C ASP A 129 27.16 4.74 23.89
N LYS A 130 28.05 3.97 24.53
CA LYS A 130 27.75 2.63 25.04
C LYS A 130 26.59 2.68 26.04
N ASP A 131 26.54 3.71 26.86
CA ASP A 131 25.49 3.86 27.88
C ASP A 131 24.11 4.05 27.25
N LEU A 132 24.04 4.79 26.14
CA LEU A 132 22.80 4.99 25.39
C LEU A 132 22.34 3.68 24.73
N LYS A 133 23.29 2.91 24.19
CA LYS A 133 23.01 1.60 23.59
C LYS A 133 22.49 0.60 24.62
N GLU A 134 23.08 0.58 25.81
CA GLU A 134 22.61 -0.26 26.92
C GLU A 134 21.25 0.19 27.45
N GLY A 135 21.01 1.50 27.56
CA GLY A 135 19.72 2.06 27.97
C GLY A 135 18.58 1.64 27.02
N ILE A 136 18.79 1.78 25.70
CA ILE A 136 17.82 1.35 24.68
C ILE A 136 17.58 -0.16 24.74
N ALA A 137 18.65 -0.95 24.89
CA ALA A 137 18.53 -2.41 24.99
C ALA A 137 17.71 -2.85 26.21
N ARG A 138 17.90 -2.20 27.37
CA ARG A 138 17.11 -2.46 28.58
C ARG A 138 15.64 -2.07 28.40
N MET A 139 15.36 -0.89 27.85
CA MET A 139 13.99 -0.45 27.56
C MET A 139 13.25 -1.40 26.62
N ASN A 140 13.88 -1.80 25.52
CA ASN A 140 13.28 -2.71 24.55
C ASN A 140 13.02 -4.09 25.17
N LYS A 141 13.93 -4.60 25.99
CA LYS A 141 13.75 -5.87 26.71
C LYS A 141 12.54 -5.82 27.66
N THR A 142 12.38 -4.72 28.40
CA THR A 142 11.23 -4.53 29.30
C THR A 142 9.91 -4.41 28.54
N ASN A 143 9.87 -3.64 27.44
CA ASN A 143 8.65 -3.48 26.65
C ASN A 143 8.25 -4.76 25.92
N ILE A 144 9.20 -5.52 25.36
CA ILE A 144 8.93 -6.80 24.73
C ILE A 144 8.45 -7.84 25.76
N HIS A 145 9.07 -7.85 26.94
CA HIS A 145 8.61 -8.71 28.04
C HIS A 145 7.16 -8.41 28.41
N ASN A 146 6.80 -7.13 28.55
CA ASN A 146 5.44 -6.71 28.88
C ASN A 146 4.40 -7.06 27.79
N LEU A 147 4.81 -7.07 26.52
CA LEU A 147 3.95 -7.45 25.39
C LEU A 147 3.75 -8.98 25.28
N LEU A 148 4.71 -9.77 25.76
CA LEU A 148 4.67 -11.24 25.73
C LEU A 148 4.13 -11.86 27.03
N SER A 149 4.00 -11.07 28.09
CA SER A 149 3.42 -11.49 29.38
C SER A 149 1.90 -11.26 29.47
N CYS A 150 1.21 -11.10 28.34
CA CYS A 150 -0.25 -11.14 28.24
C CYS A 150 -0.73 -12.56 27.96
#